data_AF-E9FCH0-F1
#
_entry.id   AF-E9FCH0-F1
#
_cell.length_a   1.000
_cell.length_b   1.000
_cell.length_c   1.000
_cell.angle_alpha   90.00
_cell.angle_beta   90.00
_cell.angle_gamma   90.00
#
_symmetry.space_group_name_H-M   'P 1'
#
loop_
_entity.id
_entity.type
_entity.pdbx_description
1 polymer ?
#
loop_
_entity_poly.entity_id
_entity_poly.type
_entity_poly.pdbx_seq_one_letter_code
_entity_poly.pdbx_strand_id
1 'polypeptide(L)'
;MASVDITYINPLAIGGLGKPLTENDLAVSRITYNDLPYIENQDRPAENYAKHLLETISLIVRHNMGANFRPHVAHRHDFLPSDKVRFEIPLDGMPYKLTKATDITELDLGNMHSTCFKVIGADIVGVEHAEGPPPLAANKISGAFLKEWTDYLNKHGLTNLLMLDFGQFGKGMEATTEMEVQLGGTCATLVVPLSAVTGYDIEQVPTSWMVPRRHGPEARDSSPDQPAPGTYWAKRVNDLTHKVYINTNASEVGTGEQLVDALVKASILKAT
;
A
#
# COMPACT_ATOMS: atom_id res chain seq x y z
N MET A 1 -12.20 -36.99 20.52
CA MET A 1 -11.35 -35.81 20.23
C MET A 1 -12.19 -34.89 19.38
N ALA A 2 -12.53 -33.71 19.89
CA ALA A 2 -13.26 -32.71 19.11
C ALA A 2 -12.35 -32.22 17.99
N SER A 3 -12.83 -32.26 16.75
CA SER A 3 -12.16 -31.61 15.62
C SER A 3 -12.04 -30.12 15.94
N VAL A 4 -10.82 -29.62 15.99
CA VAL A 4 -10.56 -28.18 16.03
C VAL A 4 -11.13 -27.63 14.72
N ASP A 5 -12.25 -26.93 14.81
CA ASP A 5 -12.85 -26.22 13.69
C ASP A 5 -11.82 -25.19 13.22
N ILE A 6 -11.13 -25.47 12.10
CA ILE A 6 -10.22 -24.51 11.49
C ILE A 6 -11.13 -23.46 10.85
N THR A 7 -11.45 -22.43 11.63
CA THR A 7 -12.17 -21.23 11.19
C THR A 7 -11.31 -20.51 10.16
N TYR A 8 -11.47 -20.85 8.89
CA TYR A 8 -10.82 -20.15 7.77
C TYR A 8 -11.54 -18.82 7.52
N ILE A 9 -10.80 -17.81 7.08
CA ILE A 9 -11.40 -16.57 6.58
C ILE A 9 -11.80 -16.83 5.13
N ASN A 10 -13.08 -16.69 4.79
CA ASN A 10 -13.55 -16.91 3.42
C ASN A 10 -13.20 -15.70 2.53
N PRO A 11 -12.25 -15.82 1.57
CA PRO A 11 -11.88 -14.70 0.72
C PRO A 11 -13.03 -14.21 -0.16
N LEU A 12 -13.98 -15.10 -0.50
CA LEU A 12 -15.18 -14.77 -1.29
C LEU A 12 -16.14 -13.83 -0.55
N ALA A 13 -16.04 -13.73 0.79
CA ALA A 13 -16.91 -12.90 1.60
C ALA A 13 -16.35 -11.47 1.83
N ILE A 14 -15.08 -11.23 1.48
CA ILE A 14 -14.38 -9.96 1.70
C ILE A 14 -14.72 -8.98 0.57
N GLY A 15 -15.25 -7.80 0.94
CA GLY A 15 -15.54 -6.72 -0.01
C GLY A 15 -14.27 -6.20 -0.68
N GLY A 16 -14.33 -5.97 -1.99
CA GLY A 16 -13.18 -5.53 -2.77
C GLY A 16 -12.14 -6.62 -3.04
N LEU A 17 -12.40 -7.85 -2.59
CA LEU A 17 -11.58 -9.02 -2.89
C LEU A 17 -12.40 -10.10 -3.62
N GLY A 18 -13.42 -10.63 -2.94
CA GLY A 18 -14.22 -11.74 -3.43
C GLY A 18 -15.66 -11.40 -3.79
N LYS A 19 -16.13 -10.22 -3.35
CA LYS A 19 -17.41 -9.64 -3.71
C LYS A 19 -17.25 -8.13 -3.99
N PRO A 20 -18.18 -7.53 -4.76
CA PRO A 20 -18.22 -6.08 -4.94
C PRO A 20 -18.26 -5.32 -3.62
N LEU A 21 -17.67 -4.13 -3.60
CA LEU A 21 -17.76 -3.22 -2.44
C LEU A 21 -19.17 -2.64 -2.35
N THR A 22 -19.60 -2.35 -1.13
CA THR A 22 -20.83 -1.58 -0.85
C THR A 22 -20.48 -0.23 -0.24
N GLU A 23 -21.42 0.71 -0.23
CA GLU A 23 -21.25 1.99 0.47
C GLU A 23 -20.90 1.79 1.96
N ASN A 24 -21.47 0.75 2.60
CA ASN A 24 -21.13 0.42 3.98
C ASN A 24 -19.69 -0.09 4.12
N ASP A 25 -19.21 -0.90 3.17
CA ASP A 25 -17.81 -1.33 3.16
C ASP A 25 -16.87 -0.12 3.02
N LEU A 26 -17.22 0.86 2.18
CA LEU A 26 -16.45 2.10 2.01
C LEU A 26 -16.50 3.01 3.25
N ALA A 27 -17.64 3.06 3.95
CA ALA A 27 -17.75 3.78 5.22
C ALA A 27 -16.83 3.17 6.31
N VAL A 28 -16.81 1.83 6.41
CA VAL A 28 -15.92 1.09 7.30
C VAL A 28 -14.45 1.26 6.88
N SER A 29 -14.18 1.20 5.57
CA SER A 29 -12.85 1.43 4.98
C SER A 29 -12.28 2.79 5.40
N ARG A 30 -13.07 3.86 5.25
CA ARG A 30 -12.69 5.23 5.63
C ARG A 30 -12.36 5.35 7.12
N ILE A 31 -13.22 4.83 8.00
CA ILE A 31 -12.98 4.86 9.46
C ILE A 31 -11.67 4.12 9.76
N THR A 32 -11.51 2.93 9.18
CA THR A 32 -10.34 2.08 9.38
C THR A 32 -9.05 2.74 8.89
N TYR A 33 -9.09 3.41 7.74
CA TYR A 33 -7.97 4.18 7.19
C TYR A 33 -7.63 5.39 8.07
N ASN A 34 -8.65 6.14 8.52
CA ASN A 34 -8.46 7.30 9.39
C ASN A 34 -7.90 6.93 10.77
N ASP A 35 -7.99 5.67 11.19
CA ASP A 35 -7.37 5.14 12.43
C ASP A 35 -5.92 4.65 12.22
N LEU A 36 -5.41 4.62 10.99
CA LEU A 36 -4.00 4.27 10.72
C LEU A 36 -3.07 5.36 11.25
N PRO A 37 -1.91 5.02 11.84
CA PRO A 37 -0.95 6.04 12.23
C PRO A 37 -0.42 6.81 11.01
N TYR A 38 0.08 8.01 11.24
CA TYR A 38 0.92 8.67 10.24
C TYR A 38 2.27 7.95 10.12
N ILE A 39 2.86 7.91 8.91
CA ILE A 39 4.13 7.22 8.70
C ILE A 39 5.29 7.90 9.42
N GLU A 40 5.26 9.23 9.60
CA GLU A 40 6.27 9.96 10.38
C GLU A 40 6.27 9.61 11.87
N ASN A 41 5.17 9.02 12.37
CA ASN A 41 5.07 8.51 13.75
C ASN A 41 5.57 7.06 13.88
N GLN A 42 5.95 6.45 12.77
CA GLN A 42 6.50 5.10 12.71
C GLN A 42 7.98 5.21 12.35
N ASP A 43 8.80 5.50 13.37
CA ASP A 43 10.25 5.54 13.19
C ASP A 43 10.75 4.16 12.77
N ARG A 44 11.38 4.09 11.59
CA ARG A 44 12.18 2.94 11.15
C ARG A 44 11.49 1.59 11.36
N PRO A 45 10.31 1.36 10.77
CA PRO A 45 9.50 0.17 11.04
C PRO A 45 10.20 -1.11 10.58
N ALA A 46 11.05 -1.02 9.55
CA ALA A 46 11.88 -2.11 9.07
C ALA A 46 12.90 -2.56 10.13
N GLU A 47 13.59 -1.61 10.75
CA GLU A 47 14.60 -1.85 11.79
C GLU A 47 13.96 -2.32 13.09
N ASN A 48 12.98 -1.57 13.58
CA ASN A 48 12.40 -1.78 14.89
C ASN A 48 11.59 -3.08 14.97
N TYR A 49 11.13 -3.61 13.83
CA TYR A 49 10.30 -4.80 13.77
C TYR A 49 10.80 -5.84 12.76
N ALA A 50 12.10 -5.85 12.46
CA ALA A 50 12.71 -6.74 11.46
C ALA A 50 12.31 -8.22 11.60
N LYS A 51 12.30 -8.75 12.84
CA LYS A 51 11.88 -10.13 13.11
C LYS A 51 10.43 -10.38 12.69
N HIS A 52 9.53 -9.45 12.96
CA HIS A 52 8.11 -9.60 12.62
C HIS A 52 7.89 -9.48 11.12
N LEU A 53 8.62 -8.58 10.46
CA LEU A 53 8.60 -8.44 9.01
C LEU A 53 9.09 -9.72 8.31
N LEU A 54 10.21 -10.31 8.76
CA LEU A 54 10.71 -11.56 8.18
C LEU A 54 9.73 -12.73 8.36
N GLU A 55 9.03 -12.79 9.50
CA GLU A 55 8.01 -13.82 9.72
C GLU A 55 6.78 -13.60 8.85
N THR A 56 6.30 -12.37 8.66
CA THR A 56 5.16 -12.09 7.77
C THR A 56 5.49 -12.35 6.30
N ILE A 57 6.72 -12.04 5.87
CA ILE A 57 7.24 -12.46 4.56
C ILE A 57 7.24 -13.99 4.46
N SER A 58 7.77 -14.68 5.47
CA SER A 58 7.83 -16.15 5.50
C SER A 58 6.44 -16.78 5.44
N LEU A 59 5.46 -16.20 6.14
CA LEU A 59 4.06 -16.61 6.08
C LEU A 59 3.51 -16.50 4.65
N ILE A 60 3.70 -15.36 3.98
CA ILE A 60 3.26 -15.17 2.59
C ILE A 60 3.94 -16.19 1.65
N VAL A 61 5.23 -16.48 1.84
CA VAL A 61 5.96 -17.50 1.06
C VAL A 61 5.38 -18.90 1.30
N ARG A 62 5.16 -19.28 2.56
CA ARG A 62 4.63 -20.61 2.94
C ARG A 62 3.26 -20.88 2.31
N HIS A 63 2.46 -19.85 2.08
CA HIS A 63 1.16 -19.93 1.40
C HIS A 63 1.21 -19.71 -0.11
N ASN A 64 2.41 -19.59 -0.71
CA ASN A 64 2.60 -19.35 -2.14
C ASN A 64 1.88 -18.08 -2.64
N MET A 65 1.87 -17.03 -1.81
CA MET A 65 1.16 -15.78 -2.07
C MET A 65 2.08 -14.62 -2.47
N GLY A 66 3.40 -14.82 -2.49
CA GLY A 66 4.38 -13.73 -2.72
C GLY A 66 4.34 -13.07 -4.10
N ALA A 67 3.66 -13.69 -5.08
CA ALA A 67 3.42 -13.06 -6.38
C ALA A 67 2.35 -11.95 -6.34
N ASN A 68 1.51 -11.92 -5.30
CA ASN A 68 0.33 -11.06 -5.23
C ASN A 68 0.25 -10.23 -3.94
N PHE A 69 0.88 -10.71 -2.87
CA PHE A 69 0.76 -10.11 -1.54
C PHE A 69 2.10 -9.74 -0.93
N ARG A 70 2.10 -8.65 -0.14
CA ARG A 70 3.26 -8.09 0.53
C ARG A 70 2.90 -7.55 1.91
N PRO A 71 3.81 -7.61 2.89
CA PRO A 71 3.68 -6.79 4.08
C PRO A 71 3.81 -5.32 3.69
N HIS A 72 2.95 -4.49 4.24
CA HIS A 72 2.97 -3.05 4.05
C HIS A 72 2.87 -2.36 5.41
N VAL A 73 3.60 -1.27 5.64
CA VAL A 73 3.51 -0.47 6.86
C VAL A 73 2.14 0.18 6.94
N ALA A 74 1.41 -0.10 8.00
CA ALA A 74 0.08 0.46 8.22
C ALA A 74 0.17 1.97 8.40
N HIS A 75 -0.19 2.79 7.40
CA HIS A 75 -0.15 4.24 7.54
C HIS A 75 -1.22 4.96 6.72
N ARG A 76 -1.53 6.20 7.10
CA ARG A 76 -2.34 7.13 6.31
C ARG A 76 -1.50 8.33 5.86
N HIS A 77 -1.85 8.89 4.71
CA HIS A 77 -1.26 10.11 4.17
C HIS A 77 -1.98 11.40 4.63
N ASP A 78 -3.29 11.28 4.89
CA ASP A 78 -4.16 12.37 5.33
C ASP A 78 -5.45 11.82 5.98
N PHE A 79 -6.28 12.67 6.55
CA PHE A 79 -7.64 12.31 6.96
C PHE A 79 -8.62 12.38 5.79
N LEU A 80 -9.48 11.37 5.68
CA LEU A 80 -10.54 11.30 4.68
C LEU A 80 -11.85 11.89 5.21
N PRO A 81 -12.49 12.82 4.48
CA PRO A 81 -13.88 13.26 4.72
C PRO A 81 -14.87 12.10 4.68
N SER A 82 -16.04 12.26 5.31
CA SER A 82 -17.03 11.20 5.54
C SER A 82 -17.53 10.49 4.27
N ASP A 83 -17.52 11.20 3.16
CA ASP A 83 -18.03 10.83 1.83
C ASP A 83 -16.91 10.42 0.86
N LYS A 84 -15.68 10.24 1.35
CA LYS A 84 -14.52 9.93 0.51
C LYS A 84 -13.76 8.70 0.97
N VAL A 85 -13.16 8.03 0.01
CA VAL A 85 -12.23 6.90 0.22
C VAL A 85 -10.93 7.13 -0.53
N ARG A 86 -9.90 6.35 -0.18
CA ARG A 86 -8.59 6.38 -0.84
C ARG A 86 -8.64 5.54 -2.11
N PHE A 87 -8.52 6.19 -3.27
CA PHE A 87 -8.69 5.54 -4.57
C PHE A 87 -7.52 5.85 -5.52
N GLU A 88 -6.95 4.81 -6.10
CA GLU A 88 -5.86 4.82 -7.08
C GLU A 88 -6.45 4.90 -8.50
N ILE A 89 -5.96 5.87 -9.28
CA ILE A 89 -6.25 6.02 -10.70
C ILE A 89 -4.94 5.99 -11.50
N PRO A 90 -4.89 5.30 -12.65
CA PRO A 90 -3.75 5.40 -13.56
C PRO A 90 -3.65 6.82 -14.13
N LEU A 91 -2.44 7.28 -14.41
CA LEU A 91 -2.24 8.49 -15.20
C LEU A 91 -2.11 8.11 -16.68
N ASP A 92 -3.07 8.57 -17.49
CA ASP A 92 -3.13 8.24 -18.91
C ASP A 92 -1.81 8.53 -19.64
N GLY A 93 -1.33 7.56 -20.41
CA GLY A 93 -0.08 7.68 -21.18
C GLY A 93 1.20 7.61 -20.33
N MET A 94 1.11 7.41 -19.02
CA MET A 94 2.25 7.40 -18.11
C MET A 94 2.35 6.10 -17.31
N PRO A 95 3.57 5.67 -16.91
CA PRO A 95 3.75 4.51 -16.05
C PRO A 95 3.50 4.83 -14.55
N TYR A 96 2.72 5.87 -14.27
CA TYR A 96 2.50 6.40 -12.92
C TYR A 96 1.05 6.23 -12.50
N LYS A 97 0.84 6.23 -11.19
CA LYS A 97 -0.50 6.15 -10.62
C LYS A 97 -0.68 7.23 -9.57
N LEU A 98 -1.89 7.75 -9.47
CA LEU A 98 -2.25 8.77 -8.51
C LEU A 98 -3.31 8.22 -7.57
N THR A 99 -2.99 8.19 -6.28
CA THR A 99 -3.95 7.83 -5.24
C THR A 99 -4.43 9.09 -4.56
N LYS A 100 -5.75 9.32 -4.49
CA LYS A 100 -6.34 10.52 -3.87
C LYS A 100 -7.60 10.19 -3.07
N ALA A 101 -8.07 11.16 -2.28
CA ALA A 101 -9.42 11.09 -1.73
C ALA A 101 -10.42 11.29 -2.87
N THR A 102 -11.30 10.31 -3.08
CA THR A 102 -12.32 10.32 -4.15
C THR A 102 -13.70 10.18 -3.54
N ASP A 103 -14.67 10.89 -4.09
CA ASP A 103 -16.06 10.83 -3.65
C ASP A 103 -16.65 9.44 -3.90
N ILE A 104 -17.32 8.88 -2.90
CA ILE A 104 -17.95 7.56 -3.04
C ILE A 104 -18.98 7.56 -4.17
N THR A 105 -19.64 8.69 -4.43
CA THR A 105 -20.65 8.82 -5.50
C THR A 105 -20.05 8.82 -6.91
N GLU A 106 -18.74 9.01 -7.04
CA GLU A 106 -18.01 8.98 -8.32
C GLU A 106 -17.49 7.58 -8.67
N LEU A 107 -17.62 6.60 -7.77
CA LEU A 107 -17.02 5.27 -7.92
C LEU A 107 -17.98 4.25 -8.52
N ASP A 108 -17.49 3.44 -9.46
CA ASP A 108 -18.16 2.21 -9.90
C ASP A 108 -17.84 1.06 -8.94
N LEU A 109 -18.73 0.83 -7.98
CA LEU A 109 -18.59 -0.24 -6.98
C LEU A 109 -18.55 -1.66 -7.59
N GLY A 110 -19.05 -1.82 -8.82
CA GLY A 110 -18.99 -3.07 -9.58
C GLY A 110 -17.64 -3.30 -10.27
N ASN A 111 -16.84 -2.27 -10.43
CA ASN A 111 -15.56 -2.28 -11.15
C ASN A 111 -14.42 -1.71 -10.30
N MET A 112 -14.29 -2.17 -9.06
CA MET A 112 -13.19 -1.80 -8.19
C MET A 112 -12.77 -2.95 -7.29
N HIS A 113 -11.54 -2.89 -6.78
CA HIS A 113 -10.99 -3.82 -5.81
C HIS A 113 -10.17 -3.08 -4.75
N SER A 114 -9.96 -3.72 -3.61
CA SER A 114 -9.10 -3.18 -2.56
C SER A 114 -7.64 -3.57 -2.81
N THR A 115 -6.73 -2.61 -2.63
CA THR A 115 -5.29 -2.76 -2.84
C THR A 115 -4.53 -2.94 -1.53
N CYS A 116 -5.04 -2.43 -0.41
CA CYS A 116 -4.42 -2.58 0.91
C CYS A 116 -5.45 -3.06 1.92
N PHE A 117 -5.10 -4.06 2.73
CA PHE A 117 -6.00 -4.68 3.70
C PHE A 117 -5.46 -4.58 5.14
N LYS A 118 -6.29 -4.07 6.05
CA LYS A 118 -6.02 -4.02 7.49
C LYS A 118 -6.77 -5.14 8.23
N VAL A 119 -6.11 -5.71 9.23
CA VAL A 119 -6.72 -6.66 10.17
C VAL A 119 -7.44 -5.89 11.28
N ILE A 120 -8.72 -6.20 11.49
CA ILE A 120 -9.57 -5.65 12.56
C ILE A 120 -10.22 -6.81 13.32
N GLY A 121 -9.65 -7.17 14.47
CA GLY A 121 -10.08 -8.38 15.19
C GLY A 121 -9.92 -9.61 14.31
N ALA A 122 -11.01 -10.35 14.09
CA ALA A 122 -11.01 -11.52 13.21
C ALA A 122 -11.20 -11.19 11.72
N ASP A 123 -11.53 -9.94 11.39
CA ASP A 123 -11.87 -9.49 10.05
C ASP A 123 -10.68 -8.87 9.32
N ILE A 124 -10.82 -8.77 7.99
CA ILE A 124 -9.89 -8.11 7.09
C ILE A 124 -10.68 -7.09 6.27
N VAL A 125 -10.25 -5.83 6.31
CA VAL A 125 -10.93 -4.68 5.71
C VAL A 125 -10.01 -4.02 4.69
N GLY A 126 -10.48 -3.85 3.46
CA GLY A 126 -9.79 -3.04 2.45
C GLY A 126 -9.83 -1.55 2.81
N VAL A 127 -8.68 -0.88 2.83
CA VAL A 127 -8.53 0.54 3.23
C VAL A 127 -8.12 1.46 2.10
N GLU A 128 -7.56 0.89 1.03
CA GLU A 128 -7.24 1.57 -0.22
C GLU A 128 -7.76 0.75 -1.37
N HIS A 129 -8.11 1.40 -2.47
CA HIS A 129 -8.83 0.78 -3.58
C HIS A 129 -8.32 1.28 -4.93
N ALA A 130 -8.53 0.48 -5.97
CA ALA A 130 -8.21 0.82 -7.35
C ALA A 130 -9.34 0.39 -8.28
N GLU A 131 -9.39 1.01 -9.46
CA GLU A 131 -10.30 0.60 -10.53
C GLU A 131 -9.95 -0.79 -11.07
N GLY A 132 -10.97 -1.52 -11.51
CA GLY A 132 -10.82 -2.78 -12.22
C GLY A 132 -10.91 -4.02 -11.32
N PRO A 133 -10.76 -5.21 -11.92
CA PRO A 133 -10.81 -6.47 -11.18
C PRO A 133 -9.55 -6.67 -10.33
N PRO A 134 -9.64 -7.48 -9.25
CA PRO A 134 -8.48 -7.80 -8.43
C PRO A 134 -7.39 -8.53 -9.23
N PRO A 135 -6.09 -8.31 -8.92
CA PRO A 135 -4.96 -8.97 -9.58
C PRO A 135 -4.99 -10.50 -9.55
N LEU A 136 -5.68 -11.07 -8.56
CA LEU A 136 -5.85 -12.51 -8.35
C LEU A 136 -7.30 -12.77 -7.95
N ALA A 137 -7.95 -13.74 -8.59
CA ALA A 137 -9.30 -14.14 -8.21
C ALA A 137 -9.34 -14.68 -6.77
N ALA A 138 -10.34 -14.26 -5.99
CA ALA A 138 -10.44 -14.61 -4.56
C ALA A 138 -10.48 -16.12 -4.28
N ASN A 139 -11.03 -16.93 -5.19
CA ASN A 139 -11.02 -18.40 -5.05
C ASN A 139 -9.62 -19.03 -5.20
N LYS A 140 -8.60 -18.27 -5.60
CA LYS A 140 -7.19 -18.68 -5.62
C LYS A 140 -6.44 -18.26 -4.36
N ILE A 141 -7.06 -17.48 -3.49
CA ILE A 141 -6.50 -17.06 -2.21
C ILE A 141 -6.89 -18.10 -1.18
N SER A 142 -5.91 -18.58 -0.41
CA SER A 142 -6.18 -19.54 0.65
C SER A 142 -6.86 -18.86 1.83
N GLY A 143 -8.00 -19.37 2.29
CA GLY A 143 -8.62 -18.87 3.53
C GLY A 143 -7.76 -19.15 4.78
N ALA A 144 -6.92 -20.19 4.73
CA ALA A 144 -5.95 -20.49 5.78
C ALA A 144 -4.80 -19.47 5.80
N PHE A 145 -4.40 -18.95 4.64
CA PHE A 145 -3.41 -17.87 4.55
C PHE A 145 -3.91 -16.62 5.28
N LEU A 146 -5.12 -16.17 4.94
CA LEU A 146 -5.72 -14.99 5.56
C LEU A 146 -5.90 -15.18 7.08
N LYS A 147 -6.32 -16.37 7.51
CA LYS A 147 -6.44 -16.70 8.94
C LYS A 147 -5.10 -16.63 9.66
N GLU A 148 -4.06 -17.25 9.11
CA GLU A 148 -2.73 -17.26 9.73
C GLU A 148 -2.14 -15.84 9.79
N TRP A 149 -2.35 -15.04 8.73
CA TRP A 149 -1.97 -13.63 8.70
C TRP A 149 -2.67 -12.85 9.83
N THR A 150 -4.00 -12.94 9.90
CA THR A 150 -4.82 -12.29 10.93
C THR A 150 -4.42 -12.71 12.33
N ASP A 151 -4.25 -14.00 12.58
CA ASP A 151 -3.86 -14.52 13.89
C ASP A 151 -2.49 -14.03 14.32
N TYR A 152 -1.53 -14.03 13.38
CA TYR A 152 -0.17 -13.59 13.66
C TYR A 152 -0.15 -12.10 14.04
N LEU A 153 -0.80 -11.24 13.26
CA LEU A 153 -0.83 -9.80 13.58
C LEU A 153 -1.52 -9.51 14.92
N ASN A 154 -2.65 -10.15 15.20
CA ASN A 154 -3.35 -9.98 16.47
C ASN A 154 -2.53 -10.46 17.67
N LYS A 155 -1.96 -11.67 17.57
CA LYS A 155 -1.16 -12.28 18.64
C LYS A 155 0.04 -11.41 19.04
N HIS A 156 0.61 -10.69 18.08
CA HIS A 156 1.82 -9.90 18.27
C HIS A 156 1.54 -8.38 18.35
N GLY A 157 0.28 -7.95 18.35
CA GLY A 157 -0.07 -6.52 18.45
C GLY A 157 0.38 -5.69 17.24
N LEU A 158 0.47 -6.30 16.05
CA LEU A 158 1.03 -5.69 14.85
C LEU A 158 -0.02 -5.08 13.91
N THR A 159 -1.30 -5.05 14.29
CA THR A 159 -2.41 -4.61 13.42
C THR A 159 -2.39 -3.12 13.09
N ASN A 160 -1.69 -2.31 13.88
CA ASN A 160 -1.41 -0.90 13.59
C ASN A 160 0.00 -0.66 13.02
N LEU A 161 0.76 -1.73 12.76
CA LEU A 161 2.09 -1.66 12.17
C LEU A 161 2.11 -2.24 10.75
N LEU A 162 1.40 -3.35 10.52
CA LEU A 162 1.42 -4.07 9.25
C LEU A 162 0.01 -4.24 8.68
N MET A 163 -0.09 -4.01 7.38
CA MET A 163 -1.19 -4.31 6.49
C MET A 163 -0.73 -5.29 5.42
N LEU A 164 -1.69 -5.82 4.68
CA LEU A 164 -1.45 -6.70 3.55
C LEU A 164 -1.74 -5.94 2.25
N ASP A 165 -0.69 -5.60 1.51
CA ASP A 165 -0.77 -4.99 0.19
C ASP A 165 -1.03 -6.07 -0.87
N PHE A 166 -2.00 -5.81 -1.74
CA PHE A 166 -2.57 -6.68 -2.76
C PHE A 166 -2.63 -5.93 -4.09
N GLY A 167 -1.61 -6.08 -4.91
CA GLY A 167 -1.51 -5.15 -6.02
C GLY A 167 -0.39 -5.37 -6.99
N GLN A 168 -0.32 -4.43 -7.93
CA GLN A 168 0.74 -4.31 -8.90
C GLN A 168 1.92 -3.44 -8.44
N PHE A 169 1.94 -2.95 -7.19
CA PHE A 169 3.17 -2.42 -6.62
C PHE A 169 4.27 -3.42 -6.95
N GLY A 170 5.32 -3.00 -7.68
CA GLY A 170 6.38 -3.88 -8.18
C GLY A 170 5.93 -5.18 -8.89
N LYS A 171 4.93 -5.17 -9.80
CA LYS A 171 4.74 -6.31 -10.72
C LYS A 171 5.90 -6.47 -11.73
N GLY A 172 6.86 -5.54 -11.72
CA GLY A 172 8.22 -5.69 -12.22
C GLY A 172 9.25 -5.79 -11.09
N MET A 173 10.51 -6.07 -11.45
CA MET A 173 11.64 -6.05 -10.50
C MET A 173 11.99 -4.63 -10.01
N GLU A 174 11.32 -3.61 -10.53
CA GLU A 174 11.61 -2.22 -10.26
C GLU A 174 10.89 -1.73 -9.01
N ALA A 175 11.66 -1.19 -8.07
CA ALA A 175 11.13 -0.55 -6.88
C ALA A 175 10.36 0.72 -7.26
N THR A 176 9.25 0.97 -6.58
CA THR A 176 8.47 2.20 -6.71
C THR A 176 8.62 3.04 -5.44
N THR A 177 8.40 4.34 -5.57
CA THR A 177 8.27 5.27 -4.45
C THR A 177 6.90 5.92 -4.50
N GLU A 178 6.40 6.23 -3.32
CA GLU A 178 5.24 7.08 -3.11
C GLU A 178 5.71 8.50 -2.83
N MET A 179 5.13 9.47 -3.52
CA MET A 179 5.40 10.90 -3.33
C MET A 179 4.09 11.58 -2.93
N GLU A 180 4.02 12.06 -1.69
CA GLU A 180 2.87 12.85 -1.27
C GLU A 180 2.95 14.24 -1.89
N VAL A 181 1.92 14.60 -2.63
CA VAL A 181 1.79 15.86 -3.36
C VAL A 181 0.51 16.57 -2.92
N GLN A 182 0.59 17.90 -2.83
CA GLN A 182 -0.57 18.75 -2.58
C GLN A 182 -1.15 19.23 -3.91
N LEU A 183 -2.28 18.67 -4.32
CA LEU A 183 -3.05 19.11 -5.50
C LEU A 183 -4.13 20.08 -5.04
N GLY A 184 -3.68 21.32 -4.82
CA GLY A 184 -4.55 22.37 -4.33
C GLY A 184 -5.04 22.15 -2.91
N GLY A 185 -6.34 21.92 -2.73
CA GLY A 185 -6.92 21.57 -1.43
C GLY A 185 -6.84 20.08 -1.09
N THR A 186 -6.38 19.22 -2.01
CA THR A 186 -6.40 17.77 -1.85
C THR A 186 -5.00 17.19 -1.74
N CYS A 187 -4.74 16.37 -0.72
CA CYS A 187 -3.55 15.55 -0.65
C CYS A 187 -3.70 14.31 -1.55
N ALA A 188 -2.72 14.07 -2.41
CA ALA A 188 -2.63 12.89 -3.26
C ALA A 188 -1.25 12.24 -3.10
N THR A 189 -1.14 10.96 -3.46
CA THR A 189 0.13 10.24 -3.52
C THR A 189 0.37 9.79 -4.94
N LEU A 190 1.49 10.21 -5.51
CA LEU A 190 1.95 9.76 -6.80
C LEU A 190 2.86 8.55 -6.59
N VAL A 191 2.52 7.42 -7.21
CA VAL A 191 3.37 6.23 -7.26
C VAL A 191 4.17 6.27 -8.56
N VAL A 192 5.50 6.31 -8.45
CA VAL A 192 6.42 6.31 -9.59
C VAL A 192 7.50 5.23 -9.43
N PRO A 193 8.11 4.73 -10.51
CA PRO A 193 9.35 3.98 -10.44
C PRO A 193 10.45 4.80 -9.76
N LEU A 194 11.23 4.18 -8.87
CA LEU A 194 12.34 4.85 -8.19
C LEU A 194 13.37 5.37 -9.20
N SER A 195 13.55 4.69 -10.33
CA SER A 195 14.44 5.12 -11.40
C SER A 195 14.03 6.45 -12.07
N ALA A 196 12.77 6.86 -11.92
CA ALA A 196 12.24 8.11 -12.47
C ALA A 196 12.54 9.33 -11.56
N VAL A 197 12.99 9.12 -10.33
CA VAL A 197 13.29 10.20 -9.37
C VAL A 197 14.70 10.77 -9.62
N THR A 198 14.83 12.10 -9.62
CA THR A 198 16.12 12.81 -9.79
C THR A 198 16.64 13.47 -8.52
N GLY A 199 15.80 13.64 -7.50
CA GLY A 199 16.17 14.31 -6.25
C GLY A 199 17.16 13.49 -5.44
N TYR A 200 18.43 13.92 -5.41
CA TYR A 200 19.51 13.27 -4.65
C TYR A 200 19.38 13.41 -3.12
N ASP A 201 18.48 14.28 -2.63
CA ASP A 201 18.31 14.61 -1.21
C ASP A 201 16.95 14.15 -0.61
N ILE A 202 16.23 13.23 -1.26
CA ILE A 202 14.93 12.73 -0.77
C ILE A 202 15.11 11.42 0.01
N GLU A 203 14.70 11.38 1.29
CA GLU A 203 14.61 10.13 2.05
C GLU A 203 13.47 9.26 1.53
N GLN A 204 13.81 8.02 1.20
CA GLN A 204 12.85 6.98 0.89
C GLN A 204 12.67 6.09 2.11
N VAL A 205 11.47 6.04 2.66
CA VAL A 205 11.09 5.16 3.76
C VAL A 205 10.43 3.93 3.17
N PRO A 206 10.96 2.71 3.37
CA PRO A 206 10.30 1.51 2.87
C PRO A 206 8.94 1.30 3.56
N THR A 207 7.89 1.27 2.75
CA THR A 207 6.52 1.03 3.21
C THR A 207 5.97 -0.32 2.77
N SER A 208 6.60 -1.02 1.82
CA SER A 208 6.16 -2.34 1.34
C SER A 208 7.36 -3.20 0.93
N TRP A 209 7.28 -4.52 1.16
CA TRP A 209 8.40 -5.46 0.91
C TRP A 209 8.05 -6.53 -0.10
N MET A 210 8.93 -6.69 -1.10
CA MET A 210 8.84 -7.76 -2.08
C MET A 210 8.91 -9.14 -1.40
N VAL A 211 8.05 -10.06 -1.83
CA VAL A 211 8.05 -11.43 -1.34
C VAL A 211 8.47 -12.40 -2.46
N PRO A 212 9.44 -13.31 -2.23
CA PRO A 212 9.84 -14.30 -3.22
C PRO A 212 8.67 -15.21 -3.67
N ARG A 213 8.67 -15.61 -4.95
CA ARG A 213 7.58 -16.43 -5.53
C ARG A 213 7.58 -17.91 -5.11
N ARG A 214 8.56 -18.40 -4.34
CA ARG A 214 8.64 -19.76 -3.73
C ARG A 214 9.90 -19.92 -2.86
N HIS A 215 9.96 -20.99 -2.05
CA HIS A 215 11.19 -21.53 -1.43
C HIS A 215 12.28 -21.82 -2.49
N GLY A 216 12.96 -20.79 -2.97
CA GLY A 216 14.38 -20.90 -3.27
C GLY A 216 15.15 -20.98 -1.94
N PRO A 217 16.38 -21.50 -1.91
CA PRO A 217 17.09 -21.79 -0.66
C PRO A 217 17.31 -20.58 0.26
N GLU A 218 16.99 -19.37 -0.15
CA GLU A 218 17.10 -18.18 0.69
C GLU A 218 15.88 -17.29 0.42
N ALA A 219 15.00 -17.16 1.41
CA ALA A 219 14.30 -15.89 1.56
C ALA A 219 15.43 -14.85 1.69
N ARG A 220 15.63 -14.02 0.66
CA ARG A 220 16.72 -13.04 0.67
C ARG A 220 16.47 -12.08 1.81
N ASP A 221 17.43 -12.00 2.72
CA ASP A 221 17.44 -11.00 3.76
C ASP A 221 17.40 -9.62 3.08
N SER A 222 16.29 -8.89 3.28
CA SER A 222 16.17 -7.46 2.91
C SER A 222 16.06 -6.66 4.21
N SER A 223 16.84 -7.07 5.22
CA SER A 223 16.95 -6.35 6.47
C SER A 223 17.64 -5.00 6.24
N PRO A 224 17.43 -4.04 7.16
CA PRO A 224 18.18 -2.78 7.20
C PRO A 224 19.70 -2.92 7.07
N ASP A 225 20.26 -4.03 7.56
CA ASP A 225 21.69 -4.29 7.54
C ASP A 225 22.17 -4.89 6.20
N GLN A 226 21.26 -5.44 5.38
CA GLN A 226 21.56 -6.11 4.11
C GLN A 226 20.50 -5.79 3.03
N PRO A 227 20.48 -4.56 2.50
CA PRO A 227 19.59 -4.22 1.39
C PRO A 227 19.90 -5.07 0.16
N ALA A 228 18.85 -5.50 -0.55
CA ALA A 228 19.01 -6.23 -1.82
C ALA A 228 19.81 -5.39 -2.84
N PRO A 229 20.59 -6.00 -3.75
CA PRO A 229 21.33 -5.27 -4.77
C PRO A 229 20.43 -4.32 -5.58
N GLY A 230 20.78 -3.03 -5.62
CA GLY A 230 19.96 -1.98 -6.23
C GLY A 230 19.02 -1.25 -5.26
N THR A 231 19.01 -1.62 -3.98
CA THR A 231 18.32 -0.89 -2.91
C THR A 231 19.32 -0.18 -2.02
N TYR A 232 19.01 1.05 -1.59
CA TYR A 232 19.88 1.93 -0.81
C TYR A 232 19.06 2.62 0.28
N TRP A 233 19.66 2.86 1.44
CA TRP A 233 19.03 3.61 2.55
C TRP A 233 19.30 5.10 2.39
N ALA A 234 18.28 5.94 2.62
CA ALA A 234 18.39 7.40 2.57
C ALA A 234 18.05 8.03 3.93
N LYS A 235 18.23 9.36 4.07
CA LYS A 235 18.15 10.12 5.34
C LYS A 235 17.16 11.30 5.26
N ARG A 236 16.36 11.46 6.31
CA ARG A 236 15.24 12.41 6.54
C ARG A 236 15.45 13.83 6.03
N VAL A 237 14.43 14.36 5.32
CA VAL A 237 14.41 15.73 4.76
C VAL A 237 14.16 16.79 5.85
N ASN A 238 13.30 16.51 6.84
CA ASN A 238 13.21 17.22 8.12
C ASN A 238 12.40 16.41 9.14
N ASP A 239 12.25 16.92 10.37
CA ASP A 239 11.62 16.18 11.46
C ASP A 239 10.07 16.13 11.44
N LEU A 240 9.41 16.79 10.47
CA LEU A 240 7.97 17.09 10.53
C LEU A 240 7.14 16.43 9.43
N THR A 241 7.67 16.18 8.22
CA THR A 241 6.92 15.52 7.14
C THR A 241 7.81 15.03 6.00
N HIS A 242 7.40 13.95 5.32
CA HIS A 242 7.96 13.43 4.06
C HIS A 242 7.24 13.98 2.80
N LYS A 243 6.36 14.98 2.95
CA LYS A 243 5.61 15.61 1.85
C LYS A 243 6.48 16.41 0.90
N VAL A 244 6.25 16.23 -0.41
CA VAL A 244 6.87 17.04 -1.46
C VAL A 244 5.90 18.19 -1.82
N TYR A 245 6.25 19.40 -1.37
CA TYR A 245 5.46 20.59 -1.66
C TYR A 245 5.82 21.17 -3.02
N ILE A 246 4.94 20.98 -4.01
CA ILE A 246 5.01 21.74 -5.26
C ILE A 246 4.26 23.05 -5.02
N ASN A 247 4.99 24.16 -5.00
CA ASN A 247 4.43 25.50 -4.79
C ASN A 247 3.80 26.03 -6.10
N THR A 248 2.80 25.30 -6.61
CA THR A 248 2.00 25.66 -7.78
C THR A 248 0.55 25.76 -7.36
N ASN A 249 -0.18 26.77 -7.83
CA ASN A 249 -1.57 26.94 -7.45
C ASN A 249 -2.41 25.71 -7.84
N ALA A 250 -3.25 25.25 -6.92
CA ALA A 250 -4.27 24.22 -7.07
C ALA A 250 -4.92 24.12 -8.46
N SER A 251 -5.21 25.28 -9.04
CA SER A 251 -5.95 25.47 -10.28
C SER A 251 -5.11 25.31 -11.54
N GLU A 252 -3.78 25.19 -11.42
CA GLU A 252 -2.84 25.11 -12.55
C GLU A 252 -2.42 23.66 -12.87
N VAL A 253 -2.67 22.72 -11.95
CA VAL A 253 -2.28 21.29 -12.06
C VAL A 253 -3.50 20.40 -12.33
N GLY A 254 -4.51 20.95 -13.01
CA GLY A 254 -5.83 20.36 -13.28
C GLY A 254 -5.86 18.95 -13.90
N THR A 255 -4.73 18.38 -14.31
CA THR A 255 -4.57 16.98 -14.73
C THR A 255 -3.32 16.33 -14.12
N GLY A 256 -3.27 15.00 -14.07
CA GLY A 256 -2.08 14.27 -13.62
C GLY A 256 -0.84 14.50 -14.51
N GLU A 257 -1.04 14.84 -15.79
CA GLU A 257 0.03 15.25 -16.70
C GLU A 257 0.67 16.56 -16.25
N GLN A 258 -0.13 17.56 -15.91
CA GLN A 258 0.37 18.84 -15.39
C GLN A 258 1.12 18.67 -14.07
N LEU A 259 0.73 17.70 -13.23
CA LEU A 259 1.46 17.35 -12.01
C LEU A 259 2.85 16.82 -12.34
N VAL A 260 2.94 15.89 -13.29
CA VAL A 260 4.21 15.30 -13.70
C VAL A 260 5.12 16.36 -14.33
N ASP A 261 4.60 17.23 -15.20
CA ASP A 261 5.36 18.34 -15.77
C ASP A 261 5.92 19.28 -14.69
N ALA A 262 5.12 19.59 -13.67
CA ALA A 262 5.56 20.42 -12.55
C ALA A 262 6.67 19.74 -11.75
N LEU A 263 6.56 18.43 -11.51
CA LEU A 263 7.59 17.62 -10.84
C LEU A 263 8.89 17.53 -11.66
N VAL A 264 8.80 17.41 -12.99
CA VAL A 264 9.97 17.44 -13.88
C VAL A 264 10.64 18.81 -13.83
N LYS A 265 9.86 19.89 -13.95
CA LYS A 265 10.37 21.27 -13.86
C LYS A 265 11.04 21.56 -12.52
N ALA A 266 10.52 21.00 -11.44
CA ALA A 266 11.10 21.08 -10.10
C ALA A 266 12.31 20.15 -9.89
N SER A 267 12.74 19.40 -10.92
CA SER A 267 13.85 18.44 -10.85
C SER A 267 13.63 17.33 -9.80
N ILE A 268 12.36 16.96 -9.59
CA ILE A 268 11.97 15.84 -8.73
C ILE A 268 11.85 14.56 -9.54
N LEU A 269 11.29 14.64 -10.75
CA LEU A 269 11.21 13.54 -11.71
C LEU A 269 12.07 13.81 -12.96
N LYS A 270 12.49 12.73 -13.63
CA LYS A 270 13.09 12.77 -14.97
C LYS A 270 12.03 13.14 -16.00
N ALA A 271 12.42 13.95 -16.98
CA ALA A 271 11.64 14.08 -18.21
C ALA A 271 11.58 12.70 -18.89
N THR A 272 10.37 12.27 -19.26
CA THR A 272 10.11 11.03 -20.01
C THR A 272 10.34 11.20 -21.50
#